data_AF-A0A351X5Y0-F1
#
_entry.id   AF-A0A351X5Y0-F1
#
_cell.length_a   1.000
_cell.length_b   1.000
_cell.length_c   1.000
_cell.angle_alpha   90.00
_cell.angle_beta   90.00
_cell.angle_gamma   90.00
#
_symmetry.space_group_name_H-M   'P 1'
#
loop_
_entity.id
_entity.type
_entity.pdbx_description
1 polymer ?
#
loop_
_entity_poly.entity_id
_entity_poly.type
_entity_poly.pdbx_seq_one_letter_code
_entity_poly.pdbx_strand_id
1 'polypeptide(L)'
;MLQESVDCAAPCFWGITPGQTTLEEAGDIFSHFGLPMSSTTFNGKDYSDTRYEFDNGLSIGVTLTIQKGLVDNIRIIIIPEKQKVGTRREWLAYSPETLIKRYGPPTRVGLAADWGPGPFFSMQMYYEPLDLIVEYAGDSIIPAQRGTSVVCPLAVQFDSVRLWLGENPAYPPGPDVPLDEVTPLSVDEFSQLMIGDLDDACFMFDGNAY
;
A
#
# COMPACT_ATOMS: atom_id res chain seq x y z
N MET A 1 4.65 16.34 1.10
CA MET A 1 3.51 15.66 1.76
C MET A 1 3.62 14.14 1.77
N LEU A 2 4.23 13.49 0.77
CA LEU A 2 4.50 12.03 0.78
C LEU A 2 5.98 11.65 0.93
N GLN A 3 6.83 12.64 1.21
CA GLN A 3 8.25 12.43 1.50
C GLN A 3 8.53 12.38 3.00
N GLU A 4 7.70 13.03 3.82
CA GLU A 4 7.76 13.05 5.27
C GLU A 4 6.36 12.75 5.80
N SER A 5 6.25 11.90 6.82
CA SER A 5 4.95 11.70 7.47
C SER A 5 4.61 12.90 8.33
N VAL A 6 3.34 13.31 8.30
CA VAL A 6 2.78 14.11 9.39
C VAL A 6 3.01 13.34 10.70
N ASP A 7 3.53 14.02 11.73
CA ASP A 7 3.87 13.44 13.04
C ASP A 7 2.63 12.80 13.69
N CYS A 8 2.49 11.48 13.53
CA CYS A 8 1.57 10.68 14.32
C CYS A 8 2.24 9.35 14.66
N ALA A 9 1.97 8.85 15.87
CA ALA A 9 2.68 7.74 16.49
C ALA A 9 2.32 6.33 15.95
N ALA A 10 1.89 6.23 14.69
CA ALA A 10 1.59 5.00 13.92
C ALA A 10 0.25 4.26 14.16
N PRO A 11 -0.24 3.53 13.14
CA PRO A 11 -0.36 3.99 11.77
C PRO A 11 -1.54 4.97 11.67
N CYS A 12 -1.27 6.15 11.13
CA CYS A 12 -2.29 7.12 10.80
C CYS A 12 -2.04 7.64 9.38
N PHE A 13 -3.03 8.29 8.79
CA PHE A 13 -2.87 9.00 7.53
C PHE A 13 -3.16 10.48 7.72
N TRP A 14 -2.13 11.34 7.57
CA TRP A 14 -2.23 12.79 7.77
C TRP A 14 -2.88 13.23 9.10
N GLY A 15 -2.61 12.47 10.17
CA GLY A 15 -3.17 12.72 11.51
C GLY A 15 -4.48 11.97 11.80
N ILE A 16 -5.09 11.31 10.81
CA ILE A 16 -6.32 10.54 10.99
C ILE A 16 -5.97 9.14 11.47
N THR A 17 -6.47 8.79 12.66
CA THR A 17 -6.21 7.51 13.33
C THR A 17 -7.51 6.72 13.43
N PRO A 18 -7.57 5.49 12.86
CA PRO A 18 -8.73 4.61 12.99
C PRO A 18 -9.14 4.38 14.46
N GLY A 19 -10.44 4.34 14.72
CA GLY A 19 -11.04 4.17 16.04
C GLY A 19 -10.92 5.37 16.98
N GLN A 20 -10.22 6.44 16.59
CA GLN A 20 -9.99 7.62 17.44
C GLN A 20 -10.50 8.91 16.80
N THR A 21 -10.21 9.14 15.52
CA THR A 21 -10.60 10.36 14.81
C THR A 21 -12.08 10.32 14.42
N THR A 22 -12.81 11.40 14.69
CA THR A 22 -14.20 11.58 14.25
C THR A 22 -14.30 11.94 12.76
N LEU A 23 -15.47 11.75 12.16
CA LEU A 23 -15.70 12.22 10.77
C LEU A 23 -15.54 13.74 10.65
N GLU A 24 -15.95 14.50 11.66
CA GLU A 24 -15.83 15.97 11.67
C GLU A 24 -14.36 16.40 11.68
N GLU A 25 -13.54 15.85 12.59
CA GLU A 25 -12.10 16.12 12.64
C GLU A 25 -11.40 15.73 11.33
N ALA A 26 -11.74 14.57 10.76
CA ALA A 26 -11.19 14.16 9.46
C ALA A 26 -11.57 15.16 8.36
N GLY A 27 -12.83 15.60 8.34
CA GLY A 27 -13.33 16.61 7.41
C GLY A 27 -12.59 17.95 7.54
N ASP A 28 -12.29 18.39 8.77
CA ASP A 28 -11.51 19.60 9.04
C ASP A 28 -10.06 19.48 8.56
N ILE A 29 -9.42 18.32 8.80
CA ILE A 29 -8.06 18.03 8.32
C ILE A 29 -8.00 18.12 6.80
N PHE A 30 -8.91 17.45 6.08
CA PHE A 30 -8.92 17.48 4.63
C PHE A 30 -9.31 18.87 4.07
N SER A 31 -10.26 19.56 4.69
CA SER A 31 -10.63 20.92 4.31
C SER A 31 -9.48 21.91 4.46
N HIS A 32 -8.64 21.74 5.50
CA HIS A 32 -7.43 22.54 5.67
C HIS A 32 -6.44 22.37 4.50
N PHE A 33 -6.38 21.18 3.91
CA PHE A 33 -5.59 20.91 2.71
C PHE A 33 -6.31 21.31 1.40
N GLY A 34 -7.51 21.87 1.47
CA GLY A 34 -8.32 22.21 0.30
C GLY A 34 -8.91 20.99 -0.41
N LEU A 35 -9.07 19.87 0.31
CA LEU A 35 -9.57 18.60 -0.19
C LEU A 35 -10.99 18.37 0.35
N PRO A 36 -12.05 18.86 -0.32
CA PRO A 36 -13.40 18.59 0.15
C PRO A 36 -13.68 17.07 0.12
N MET A 37 -14.40 16.59 1.13
CA MET A 37 -14.84 15.20 1.19
C MET A 37 -16.27 15.06 0.65
N SER A 38 -16.50 13.99 -0.10
CA SER A 38 -17.84 13.51 -0.47
C SER A 38 -18.24 12.42 0.51
N SER A 39 -19.51 12.36 0.90
CA SER A 39 -20.01 11.30 1.79
C SER A 39 -21.17 10.56 1.17
N THR A 40 -21.22 9.25 1.38
CA THR A 40 -22.26 8.36 0.84
C THR A 40 -22.53 7.20 1.80
N THR A 41 -23.74 6.65 1.74
CA THR A 41 -24.11 5.45 2.51
C THR A 41 -24.35 4.30 1.54
N PHE A 42 -23.65 3.19 1.73
CA PHE A 42 -23.79 1.99 0.90
C PHE A 42 -23.86 0.74 1.78
N ASN A 43 -24.87 -0.11 1.54
CA ASN A 43 -25.16 -1.30 2.35
C ASN A 43 -25.21 -1.03 3.87
N GLY A 44 -25.75 0.14 4.26
CA GLY A 44 -25.87 0.54 5.66
C GLY A 44 -24.54 0.92 6.34
N LYS A 45 -23.47 1.09 5.57
CA LYS A 45 -22.20 1.66 6.02
C LYS A 45 -22.01 3.03 5.43
N ASP A 46 -21.51 3.96 6.25
CA ASP A 46 -21.20 5.31 5.84
C ASP A 46 -19.75 5.37 5.35
N TYR A 47 -19.55 6.03 4.23
CA TYR A 47 -18.25 6.25 3.62
C TYR A 47 -18.05 7.73 3.36
N SER A 48 -16.82 8.17 3.49
CA SER A 48 -16.41 9.52 3.12
C SER A 48 -15.12 9.45 2.33
N ASP A 49 -15.08 10.08 1.16
CA ASP A 49 -13.96 9.97 0.24
C ASP A 49 -13.46 11.33 -0.25
N THR A 50 -12.17 11.38 -0.58
CA THR A 50 -11.58 12.51 -1.27
C THR A 50 -10.47 12.01 -2.19
N ARG A 51 -10.16 12.82 -3.19
CA ARG A 51 -9.11 12.53 -4.18
C ARG A 51 -8.31 13.77 -4.46
N TYR A 52 -7.00 13.60 -4.55
CA TYR A 52 -6.07 14.64 -4.88
C TYR A 52 -5.19 14.23 -6.06
N GLU A 53 -5.15 15.09 -7.08
CA GLU A 53 -4.27 14.97 -8.23
C GLU A 53 -3.16 16.01 -8.10
N PHE A 54 -1.91 15.56 -8.17
CA PHE A 54 -0.75 16.43 -8.17
C PHE A 54 -0.40 16.83 -9.60
N ASP A 55 0.25 17.98 -9.76
CA ASP A 55 0.67 18.49 -11.07
C ASP A 55 1.66 17.57 -11.82
N ASN A 56 2.36 16.72 -11.08
CA ASN A 56 3.27 15.70 -11.61
C ASN A 56 2.55 14.37 -11.92
N GLY A 57 1.23 14.35 -12.08
CA GLY A 57 0.47 13.15 -12.46
C GLY A 57 0.31 12.07 -11.37
N LEU A 58 0.87 12.27 -10.18
CA LEU A 58 0.59 11.43 -9.00
C LEU A 58 -0.84 11.67 -8.53
N SER A 59 -1.55 10.59 -8.20
CA SER A 59 -2.91 10.64 -7.65
C SER A 59 -2.98 9.95 -6.30
N ILE A 60 -3.71 10.52 -5.36
CA ILE A 60 -4.07 9.89 -4.09
C ILE A 60 -5.59 9.90 -3.95
N GLY A 61 -6.18 8.72 -3.80
CA GLY A 61 -7.56 8.57 -3.33
C GLY A 61 -7.57 8.10 -1.88
N VAL A 62 -8.44 8.68 -1.06
CA VAL A 62 -8.67 8.26 0.33
C VAL A 62 -10.15 7.96 0.50
N THR A 63 -10.46 6.83 1.15
CA THR A 63 -11.80 6.44 1.53
C THR A 63 -11.82 6.09 3.01
N LEU A 64 -12.63 6.80 3.78
CA LEU A 64 -12.91 6.53 5.19
C LEU A 64 -14.18 5.69 5.27
N THR A 65 -14.15 4.63 6.07
CA THR A 65 -15.36 3.95 6.52
C THR A 65 -15.72 4.50 7.89
N ILE A 66 -16.98 4.87 8.10
CA ILE A 66 -17.43 5.53 9.33
C ILE A 66 -18.32 4.56 10.11
N GLN A 67 -18.02 4.40 11.40
CA GLN A 67 -18.82 3.61 12.32
C GLN A 67 -19.04 4.40 13.62
N LYS A 68 -20.31 4.59 14.01
CA LYS A 68 -20.69 5.33 15.24
C LYS A 68 -20.06 6.74 15.32
N GLY A 69 -19.90 7.41 14.17
CA GLY A 69 -19.33 8.76 14.06
C GLY A 69 -17.79 8.83 14.08
N LEU A 70 -17.11 7.68 14.23
CA LEU A 70 -15.65 7.56 14.18
C LEU A 70 -15.21 7.00 12.84
N VAL A 71 -14.01 7.38 12.42
CA VAL A 71 -13.29 6.73 11.32
C VAL A 71 -12.91 5.32 11.78
N ASP A 72 -13.55 4.31 11.21
CA ASP A 72 -13.35 2.89 11.55
C ASP A 72 -12.19 2.30 10.75
N ASN A 73 -12.16 2.56 9.44
CA ASN A 73 -11.08 2.16 8.55
C ASN A 73 -10.71 3.28 7.58
N ILE A 74 -9.45 3.29 7.15
CA ILE A 74 -8.94 4.16 6.09
C ILE A 74 -8.41 3.28 4.97
N ARG A 75 -8.87 3.49 3.75
CA ARG A 75 -8.29 2.92 2.55
C ARG A 75 -7.67 4.02 1.70
N ILE A 76 -6.42 3.83 1.32
CA ILE A 76 -5.66 4.79 0.51
C ILE A 76 -5.24 4.08 -0.78
N ILE A 77 -5.39 4.76 -1.91
CA ILE A 77 -4.84 4.34 -3.19
C ILE A 77 -3.91 5.44 -3.67
N ILE A 78 -2.65 5.09 -3.92
CA ILE A 78 -1.65 5.97 -4.50
C ILE A 78 -1.35 5.44 -5.91
N ILE A 79 -1.54 6.27 -6.92
CA ILE A 79 -1.26 5.96 -8.32
C ILE A 79 -0.15 6.91 -8.77
N PRO A 80 1.12 6.44 -8.85
CA PRO A 80 2.21 7.28 -9.34
C PRO A 80 2.06 7.61 -10.83
N GLU A 81 2.57 8.76 -11.24
CA GLU A 81 2.83 9.01 -12.67
C GLU A 81 3.85 7.99 -13.19
N LYS A 82 3.76 7.60 -14.47
CA LYS A 82 4.78 6.76 -15.10
C LYS A 82 6.14 7.46 -15.04
N GLN A 83 7.03 6.95 -14.21
CA GLN A 83 8.34 7.53 -13.97
C GLN A 83 9.35 6.88 -14.92
N LYS A 84 10.47 7.58 -15.18
CA LYS A 84 11.58 6.94 -15.90
C LYS A 84 12.25 5.93 -14.97
N VAL A 85 12.60 4.76 -15.51
CA VAL A 85 13.37 3.75 -14.78
C VAL A 85 14.64 4.41 -14.19
N GLY A 86 14.86 4.22 -12.89
CA GLY A 86 16.01 4.80 -12.16
C GLY A 86 15.78 6.17 -11.52
N THR A 87 14.60 6.79 -11.62
CA THR A 87 14.28 7.99 -10.83
C THR A 87 13.80 7.64 -9.43
N ARG A 88 14.14 8.48 -8.44
CA ARG A 88 13.70 8.32 -7.06
C ARG A 88 12.17 8.43 -6.99
N ARG A 89 11.52 7.44 -6.39
CA ARG A 89 10.05 7.33 -6.29
C ARG A 89 9.47 8.54 -5.55
N GLU A 90 8.28 8.99 -5.94
CA GLU A 90 7.62 10.14 -5.29
C GLU A 90 6.84 9.76 -4.02
N TRP A 91 6.60 8.46 -3.81
CA TRP A 91 5.86 7.89 -2.68
C TRP A 91 6.78 7.29 -1.62
N LEU A 92 7.97 7.85 -1.39
CA LEU A 92 8.98 7.31 -0.46
C LEU A 92 8.42 7.00 0.92
N ALA A 93 7.47 7.77 1.44
CA ALA A 93 6.87 7.51 2.77
C ALA A 93 6.23 6.13 2.90
N TYR A 94 5.83 5.53 1.78
CA TYR A 94 5.19 4.21 1.73
C TYR A 94 6.00 3.18 0.93
N SER A 95 7.30 3.43 0.73
CA SER A 95 8.20 2.39 0.19
C SER A 95 8.37 1.25 1.19
N PRO A 96 8.64 0.00 0.71
CA PRO A 96 8.97 -1.11 1.60
C PRO A 96 10.08 -0.73 2.59
N GLU A 97 11.15 -0.11 2.09
CA GLU A 97 12.26 0.40 2.88
C GLU A 97 11.80 1.32 4.03
N THR A 98 11.00 2.34 3.73
CA THR A 98 10.56 3.33 4.73
C THR A 98 9.64 2.70 5.76
N LEU A 99 8.71 1.84 5.32
CA LEU A 99 7.79 1.17 6.22
C LEU A 99 8.53 0.22 7.16
N ILE A 100 9.49 -0.56 6.65
CA ILE A 100 10.28 -1.48 7.46
C ILE A 100 11.17 -0.71 8.44
N LYS A 101 11.84 0.36 8.00
CA LYS A 101 12.65 1.21 8.89
C LYS A 101 11.83 1.86 10.00
N ARG A 102 10.55 2.12 9.75
CA ARG A 102 9.66 2.78 10.71
C ARG A 102 8.95 1.81 11.65
N TYR A 103 8.40 0.72 11.14
CA TYR A 103 7.51 -0.19 11.86
C TYR A 103 8.19 -1.52 12.22
N GLY A 104 9.41 -1.77 11.74
CA GLY A 104 10.07 -3.07 11.82
C GLY A 104 9.65 -4.00 10.67
N PRO A 105 10.08 -5.27 10.69
CA PRO A 105 9.64 -6.26 9.71
C PRO A 105 8.10 -6.43 9.72
N PRO A 106 7.44 -6.65 8.56
CA PRO A 106 6.06 -7.11 8.54
C PRO A 106 5.94 -8.48 9.23
N THR A 107 4.76 -8.83 9.74
CA THR A 107 4.50 -10.16 10.30
C THR A 107 4.30 -11.21 9.21
N ARG A 108 3.85 -10.78 8.02
CA ARG A 108 3.66 -11.63 6.85
C ARG A 108 3.95 -10.86 5.57
N VAL A 109 4.49 -11.54 4.58
CA VAL A 109 4.57 -11.07 3.19
C VAL A 109 3.87 -12.09 2.31
N GLY A 110 2.97 -11.61 1.45
CA GLY A 110 2.22 -12.41 0.49
C GLY A 110 2.51 -11.97 -0.93
N LEU A 111 2.59 -12.92 -1.86
CA LEU A 111 2.72 -12.66 -3.29
C LEU A 111 1.48 -13.18 -4.03
N ALA A 112 0.99 -12.39 -4.98
CA ALA A 112 -0.04 -12.80 -5.92
C ALA A 112 0.42 -12.51 -7.36
N ALA A 113 0.29 -13.49 -8.25
CA ALA A 113 0.71 -13.39 -9.64
C ALA A 113 -0.33 -14.03 -10.57
N ASP A 114 -0.97 -13.23 -11.40
CA ASP A 114 -1.83 -13.72 -12.48
C ASP A 114 -1.08 -13.68 -13.81
N TRP A 115 -1.18 -14.75 -14.56
CA TRP A 115 -0.42 -14.98 -15.79
C TRP A 115 -1.37 -14.94 -16.99
N GLY A 116 -1.00 -14.19 -18.03
CA GLY A 116 -1.80 -14.14 -19.25
C GLY A 116 -1.57 -12.87 -20.06
N PRO A 117 -2.47 -12.55 -21.00
CA PRO A 117 -2.37 -11.36 -21.86
C PRO A 117 -2.50 -10.01 -21.12
N GLY A 118 -2.73 -10.03 -19.81
CA GLY A 118 -2.59 -8.87 -18.91
C GLY A 118 -1.99 -9.36 -17.59
N PRO A 119 -0.68 -9.65 -17.53
CA PRO A 119 -0.08 -10.24 -16.35
C PRO A 119 -0.11 -9.24 -15.21
N PHE A 120 -0.53 -9.69 -14.03
CA PHE A 120 -0.67 -8.88 -12.83
C PHE A 120 0.22 -9.43 -11.73
N PHE A 121 0.89 -8.55 -11.01
CA PHE A 121 1.66 -8.89 -9.83
C PHE A 121 1.24 -8.01 -8.67
N SER A 122 1.15 -8.61 -7.49
CA SER A 122 0.92 -7.93 -6.22
C SER A 122 1.84 -8.49 -5.14
N MET A 123 2.46 -7.60 -4.40
CA MET A 123 3.21 -7.89 -3.18
C MET A 123 2.50 -7.23 -2.00
N GLN A 124 2.15 -8.02 -1.00
CA GLN A 124 1.35 -7.61 0.14
C GLN A 124 2.18 -7.73 1.42
N MET A 125 2.30 -6.65 2.19
CA MET A 125 3.00 -6.59 3.46
C MET A 125 1.99 -6.36 4.58
N TYR A 126 2.01 -7.22 5.58
CA TYR A 126 1.09 -7.19 6.73
C TYR A 126 1.82 -6.77 8.00
N TYR A 127 1.30 -5.77 8.68
CA TYR A 127 1.73 -5.33 9.99
C TYR A 127 0.56 -5.52 10.95
N GLU A 128 0.25 -6.78 11.28
CA GLU A 128 -0.94 -7.13 12.07
C GLU A 128 -1.02 -6.42 13.43
N PRO A 129 0.08 -6.25 14.21
CA PRO A 129 0.01 -5.52 15.48
C PRO A 129 -0.35 -4.03 15.33
N LEU A 130 -0.31 -3.51 14.10
CA LEU A 130 -0.63 -2.12 13.77
C LEU A 130 -1.95 -2.01 13.00
N ASP A 131 -2.64 -3.10 12.68
CA ASP A 131 -3.80 -3.11 11.77
C ASP A 131 -3.51 -2.39 10.45
N LEU A 132 -2.33 -2.65 9.88
CA LEU A 132 -1.87 -2.05 8.62
C LEU A 132 -1.58 -3.14 7.58
N ILE A 133 -2.17 -2.97 6.40
CA ILE A 133 -1.86 -3.76 5.20
C ILE A 133 -1.39 -2.80 4.11
N VAL A 134 -0.30 -3.16 3.44
CA VAL A 134 0.22 -2.41 2.29
C VAL A 134 0.39 -3.35 1.10
N GLU A 135 -0.19 -2.96 -0.03
CA GLU A 135 -0.10 -3.70 -1.29
C GLU A 135 0.60 -2.87 -2.36
N TYR A 136 1.57 -3.49 -3.03
CA TYR A 136 2.26 -2.96 -4.19
C TYR A 136 1.84 -3.77 -5.41
N ALA A 137 1.12 -3.15 -6.32
CA ALA A 137 0.48 -3.84 -7.43
C ALA A 137 0.77 -3.20 -8.78
N GLY A 138 0.89 -4.00 -9.83
CA GLY A 138 1.00 -3.50 -11.18
C GLY A 138 0.92 -4.57 -12.26
N ASP A 139 0.60 -4.10 -13.45
CA ASP A 139 0.52 -4.89 -14.67
C ASP A 139 1.91 -4.92 -15.33
N SER A 140 2.20 -6.00 -16.05
CA SER A 140 3.45 -6.15 -16.81
C SER A 140 4.74 -6.07 -15.97
N ILE A 141 4.64 -6.25 -14.66
CA ILE A 141 5.79 -6.44 -13.75
C ILE A 141 6.44 -7.81 -14.01
N ILE A 142 5.62 -8.79 -14.36
CA ILE A 142 6.01 -10.18 -14.62
C ILE A 142 5.72 -10.52 -16.09
N PRO A 143 6.44 -11.49 -16.70
CA PRO A 143 6.18 -11.90 -18.08
C PRO A 143 4.79 -12.55 -18.22
N ALA A 144 4.24 -12.53 -19.43
CA ALA A 144 2.94 -13.14 -19.74
C ALA A 144 2.93 -14.69 -19.71
N GLN A 145 4.04 -15.32 -19.32
CA GLN A 145 4.20 -16.78 -19.29
C GLN A 145 4.55 -17.22 -17.88
N ARG A 146 3.76 -18.18 -17.37
CA ARG A 146 3.96 -18.75 -16.03
C ARG A 146 5.32 -19.43 -15.91
N GLY A 147 6.02 -19.11 -14.84
CA GLY A 147 7.29 -19.72 -14.48
C GLY A 147 7.99 -18.91 -13.41
N THR A 148 9.25 -19.25 -13.14
CA THR A 148 10.10 -18.47 -12.25
C THR A 148 10.29 -17.07 -12.81
N SER A 149 10.09 -16.06 -11.97
CA SER A 149 10.29 -14.65 -12.33
C SER A 149 11.12 -13.95 -11.28
N VAL A 150 11.75 -12.84 -11.68
CA VAL A 150 12.50 -11.96 -10.78
C VAL A 150 11.70 -10.67 -10.61
N VAL A 151 11.62 -10.19 -9.39
CA VAL A 151 11.08 -8.86 -9.08
C VAL A 151 12.08 -8.11 -8.22
N CYS A 152 12.21 -6.81 -8.46
CA CYS A 152 13.06 -5.91 -7.69
C CYS A 152 12.18 -4.82 -7.06
N PRO A 153 11.55 -5.04 -5.89
CA PRO A 153 10.53 -4.13 -5.37
C PRO A 153 11.01 -2.70 -5.14
N LEU A 154 12.32 -2.48 -4.90
CA LEU A 154 12.90 -1.14 -4.75
C LEU A 154 13.28 -0.47 -6.08
N ALA A 155 13.39 -1.21 -7.19
CA ALA A 155 13.67 -0.67 -8.53
C ALA A 155 12.47 -0.65 -9.48
N VAL A 156 11.55 -1.62 -9.39
CA VAL A 156 10.38 -1.74 -10.28
C VAL A 156 9.32 -0.66 -10.02
N GLN A 157 8.76 -0.09 -11.08
CA GLN A 157 7.61 0.79 -10.94
C GLN A 157 6.32 -0.04 -10.81
N PHE A 158 5.70 0.04 -9.63
CA PHE A 158 4.33 -0.43 -9.42
C PHE A 158 3.33 0.61 -9.95
N ASP A 159 2.20 0.14 -10.47
CA ASP A 159 1.12 1.00 -10.96
C ASP A 159 0.28 1.57 -9.81
N SER A 160 0.27 0.91 -8.66
CA SER A 160 -0.37 1.43 -7.46
C SER A 160 0.25 0.94 -6.16
N VAL A 161 0.16 1.78 -5.14
CA VAL A 161 0.36 1.41 -3.74
C VAL A 161 -0.96 1.59 -3.01
N ARG A 162 -1.45 0.54 -2.37
CA ARG A 162 -2.72 0.56 -1.64
C ARG A 162 -2.45 0.30 -0.17
N LEU A 163 -3.10 1.06 0.70
CA LEU A 163 -2.97 0.92 2.14
C LEU A 163 -4.35 0.74 2.75
N TRP A 164 -4.42 -0.11 3.77
CA TRP A 164 -5.57 -0.28 4.63
C TRP A 164 -5.11 -0.10 6.07
N LEU A 165 -5.77 0.81 6.79
CA LEU A 165 -5.51 1.09 8.20
C LEU A 165 -6.79 0.84 9.00
N GLY A 166 -6.65 0.16 10.14
CA GLY A 166 -7.72 -0.16 11.07
C GLY A 166 -8.14 -1.62 11.01
N GLU A 167 -8.77 -2.08 12.09
CA GLU A 167 -9.19 -3.48 12.25
C GLU A 167 -10.21 -3.89 11.17
N ASN A 168 -10.12 -5.14 10.68
CA ASN A 168 -11.08 -5.72 9.73
C ASN A 168 -11.37 -4.85 8.49
N PRO A 169 -10.34 -4.48 7.71
CA PRO A 169 -10.46 -3.50 6.65
C PRO A 169 -11.54 -3.84 5.62
N ALA A 170 -12.31 -2.83 5.21
CA ALA A 170 -13.26 -2.98 4.10
C ALA A 170 -12.53 -3.26 2.77
N TYR A 171 -12.92 -4.35 2.10
CA TYR A 171 -12.34 -4.79 0.82
C TYR A 171 -10.80 -4.85 0.88
N PRO A 172 -10.22 -5.75 1.71
CA PRO A 172 -8.78 -5.94 1.78
C PRO A 172 -8.21 -6.44 0.44
N PRO A 173 -6.88 -6.51 0.29
CA PRO A 173 -6.28 -7.19 -0.86
C PRO A 173 -6.89 -8.57 -1.13
N GLY A 174 -6.80 -8.98 -2.39
CA GLY A 174 -7.19 -10.34 -2.80
C GLY A 174 -6.27 -11.41 -2.22
N PRO A 175 -6.59 -12.70 -2.45
CA PRO A 175 -5.77 -13.82 -2.00
C PRO A 175 -4.31 -13.70 -2.45
N ASP A 176 -3.41 -14.24 -1.63
CA ASP A 176 -1.97 -14.31 -1.85
C ASP A 176 -1.41 -15.63 -1.36
N VAL A 177 -0.18 -15.95 -1.79
CA VAL A 177 0.61 -17.07 -1.30
C VAL A 177 1.74 -16.54 -0.41
N PRO A 178 1.98 -17.13 0.78
CA PRO A 178 3.07 -16.72 1.66
C PRO A 178 4.43 -16.71 0.95
N LEU A 179 5.24 -15.69 1.24
CA LEU A 179 6.55 -15.47 0.61
C LEU A 179 7.48 -16.70 0.67
N ASP A 180 7.51 -17.38 1.80
CA ASP A 180 8.38 -18.53 2.07
C ASP A 180 7.90 -19.84 1.41
N GLU A 181 6.69 -19.86 0.84
CA GLU A 181 6.21 -20.97 0.02
C GLU A 181 6.63 -20.85 -1.45
N VAL A 182 6.82 -19.63 -1.94
CA VAL A 182 7.14 -19.35 -3.36
C VAL A 182 8.54 -18.75 -3.57
N THR A 183 9.27 -18.49 -2.49
CA THR A 183 10.66 -18.01 -2.52
C THR A 183 11.49 -18.74 -1.45
N PRO A 184 12.82 -18.74 -1.54
CA PRO A 184 13.67 -19.24 -0.46
C PRO A 184 13.81 -18.25 0.72
N LEU A 185 13.15 -17.08 0.68
CA LEU A 185 13.31 -16.03 1.67
C LEU A 185 12.33 -16.21 2.83
N SER A 186 12.86 -16.09 4.04
CA SER A 186 12.06 -15.74 5.21
C SER A 186 11.64 -14.27 5.18
N VAL A 187 10.65 -13.90 6.00
CA VAL A 187 10.21 -12.50 6.15
C VAL A 187 11.33 -11.59 6.67
N ASP A 188 12.20 -12.11 7.55
CA ASP A 188 13.35 -11.35 8.06
C ASP A 188 14.38 -11.09 6.96
N GLU A 189 14.72 -12.11 6.16
CA GLU A 189 15.65 -11.96 5.02
C GLU A 189 15.09 -11.01 3.96
N PHE A 190 13.80 -11.12 3.64
CA PHE A 190 13.11 -10.15 2.80
C PHE A 190 13.20 -8.74 3.37
N SER A 191 13.01 -8.58 4.68
CA SER A 191 13.06 -7.27 5.31
C SER A 191 14.46 -6.65 5.23
N GLN A 192 15.50 -7.46 5.45
CA GLN A 192 16.90 -7.03 5.26
C GLN A 192 17.19 -6.65 3.81
N LEU A 193 16.67 -7.42 2.85
CA LEU A 193 16.79 -7.12 1.43
C LEU A 193 16.13 -5.78 1.07
N MET A 194 14.94 -5.51 1.62
CA MET A 194 14.16 -4.29 1.34
C MET A 194 14.70 -3.02 2.02
N ILE A 195 15.63 -3.13 2.97
CA ILE A 195 16.34 -1.99 3.56
C ILE A 195 17.78 -1.83 3.04
N GLY A 196 18.20 -2.71 2.13
CA GLY A 196 19.52 -2.76 1.52
C GLY A 196 19.69 -1.80 0.34
N ASP A 197 20.57 -2.15 -0.60
CA ASP A 197 20.82 -1.38 -1.81
C ASP A 197 19.65 -1.51 -2.80
N LEU A 198 19.32 -0.42 -3.48
CA LEU A 198 18.20 -0.32 -4.43
C LEU A 198 18.39 -1.27 -5.62
N ASP A 199 19.62 -1.41 -6.09
CA ASP A 199 19.94 -2.23 -7.28
C ASP A 199 20.03 -3.72 -6.95
N ASP A 200 20.21 -4.08 -5.67
CA ASP A 200 20.37 -5.47 -5.21
C ASP A 200 19.11 -6.05 -4.56
N ALA A 201 18.09 -5.22 -4.29
CA ALA A 201 16.84 -5.62 -3.67
C ALA A 201 15.90 -6.37 -4.63
N CYS A 202 16.38 -7.49 -5.17
CA CYS A 202 15.70 -8.37 -6.10
C CYS A 202 15.63 -9.80 -5.57
N PHE A 203 14.53 -10.50 -5.86
CA PHE A 203 14.42 -11.93 -5.57
C PHE A 203 13.68 -12.69 -6.67
N MET A 204 14.00 -13.98 -6.77
CA MET A 204 13.26 -14.92 -7.60
C MET A 204 12.06 -15.47 -6.82
N PHE A 205 10.96 -15.70 -7.51
CA PHE A 205 9.80 -16.40 -6.97
C PHE A 205 9.24 -17.41 -7.98
N ASP A 206 8.63 -18.47 -7.49
CA ASP A 206 7.88 -19.46 -8.27
C ASP A 206 6.56 -18.84 -8.75
N GLY A 207 6.22 -19.03 -10.03
CA GLY A 207 4.95 -18.60 -10.59
C GLY A 207 3.71 -19.36 -10.10
N ASN A 208 3.84 -20.20 -9.07
CA ASN A 208 2.75 -20.76 -8.28
C ASN A 208 2.18 -19.80 -7.20
N ALA A 209 2.43 -18.50 -7.31
CA ALA A 209 1.89 -17.47 -6.42
C ALA A 209 0.43 -17.04 -6.77
N TYR A 210 -0.49 -17.96 -7.07
CA TYR A 210 -1.92 -17.67 -7.33
C TYR A 210 -2.83 -18.57 -6.49
#